data_AF-A0A953TAZ7-F1
#
_entry.id   AF-A0A953TAZ7-F1
#
_cell.length_a   1.000
_cell.length_b   1.000
_cell.length_c   1.000
_cell.angle_alpha   90.00
_cell.angle_beta   90.00
_cell.angle_gamma   90.00
#
_symmetry.space_group_name_H-M   'P 1'
#
loop_
_entity.id
_entity.type
_entity.pdbx_description
1 polymer ?
#
loop_
_entity_poly.entity_id
_entity_poly.type
_entity_poly.pdbx_seq_one_letter_code
_entity_poly.pdbx_strand_id
1 'polypeptide(L)'
;MPRRTLFNLAAFAAVLLLAALAFHAWLAARDERQRLQATLAAQKQLLDAADARERARAAALHDTLAQIETLKRTTQTPAQILRSLPQFLLLPQPITFARPTPPAAPAAGQGTALSENSLAPPSSPVSPPSPPAAQPSASDASAANARGLPAAPTAQIPAADLKPLYDFVQDCRACQAQLAVARQNAADDAAKIAALTRQRDAALTAAKGGSFWRRLRRNALWFAVGASAGAAAGYAATR
;
A
#
# COMPACT_ATOMS: atom_id res chain seq x y z
N MET A 1 43.62 23.70 62.73
CA MET A 1 43.77 22.48 61.90
C MET A 1 44.51 22.81 60.61
N PRO A 2 45.47 21.99 60.16
CA PRO A 2 46.40 22.38 59.11
C PRO A 2 45.69 22.43 57.76
N ARG A 3 45.69 23.61 57.10
CA ARG A 3 45.07 23.88 55.78
C ARG A 3 45.35 22.82 54.71
N ARG A 4 46.46 22.09 54.81
CA ARG A 4 46.81 20.92 53.96
C ARG A 4 45.77 19.80 54.02
N THR A 5 45.21 19.49 55.19
CA THR A 5 44.22 18.41 55.34
C THR A 5 42.90 18.74 54.65
N LEU A 6 42.44 20.01 54.75
CA LEU A 6 41.25 20.50 54.05
C LEU A 6 41.42 20.47 52.53
N PHE A 7 42.60 20.86 52.03
CA PHE A 7 42.88 20.81 50.60
C PHE A 7 42.86 19.37 50.05
N ASN A 8 43.46 18.42 50.77
CA ASN A 8 43.46 17.01 50.37
C ASN A 8 42.04 16.43 50.36
N LEU A 9 41.22 16.71 51.38
CA LEU A 9 39.82 16.29 51.43
C LEU A 9 39.00 16.87 50.27
N ALA A 10 39.17 18.16 49.97
CA ALA A 10 38.48 18.81 48.85
C ALA A 10 38.88 18.19 47.49
N ALA A 11 40.17 17.89 47.30
CA ALA A 11 40.65 17.23 46.08
C ALA A 11 40.07 15.82 45.92
N PHE A 12 40.03 15.01 47.00
CA PHE A 12 39.40 13.69 46.97
C PHE A 12 37.90 13.76 46.66
N ALA A 13 37.19 14.71 47.28
CA ALA A 13 35.77 14.92 47.02
C ALA A 13 35.51 15.30 45.55
N ALA A 14 36.35 16.17 44.96
CA ALA A 14 36.24 16.55 43.56
C ALA A 14 36.47 15.36 42.61
N VAL A 15 37.46 14.51 42.88
CA VAL A 15 37.72 13.30 42.08
C VAL A 15 36.57 12.32 42.15
N LEU A 16 36.01 12.07 43.35
CA LEU A 16 34.84 11.21 43.51
C LEU A 16 33.62 11.74 42.76
N LEU A 17 33.40 13.06 42.78
CA LEU A 17 32.31 13.70 42.06
C LEU A 17 32.48 13.54 40.54
N LEU A 18 33.70 13.73 40.02
CA LEU A 18 34.00 13.50 38.60
C LEU A 18 33.79 12.03 38.20
N ALA A 19 34.22 11.08 39.03
CA ALA A 19 34.02 9.66 38.77
C ALA A 19 32.53 9.28 38.76
N ALA A 20 31.73 9.81 39.69
CA ALA A 20 30.28 9.61 39.71
C ALA A 20 29.59 10.18 38.47
N LEU A 21 29.99 11.38 38.02
CA LEU A 21 29.48 11.97 36.78
C LEU A 21 29.84 11.14 35.55
N ALA A 22 31.08 10.65 35.45
CA ALA A 22 31.51 9.79 34.35
C ALA A 22 30.75 8.46 34.34
N PHE A 23 30.54 7.85 35.50
CA PHE A 23 29.75 6.62 35.63
C PHE A 23 28.29 6.81 35.24
N HIS A 24 27.66 7.91 35.68
CA HIS A 24 26.29 8.25 35.30
C HIS A 24 26.16 8.55 33.80
N ALA A 25 27.15 9.22 33.20
CA ALA A 25 27.18 9.47 31.76
C ALA A 25 27.34 8.16 30.96
N TRP A 26 28.16 7.22 31.45
CA TRP A 26 28.32 5.91 30.84
C TRP A 26 27.05 5.06 30.90
N LEU A 27 26.36 5.05 32.05
CA LEU A 27 25.07 4.37 32.19
C LEU A 27 24.02 4.95 31.24
N ALA A 28 23.89 6.28 31.19
CA ALA A 28 22.96 6.93 30.27
C ALA A 28 23.26 6.59 28.80
N ALA A 29 24.54 6.59 28.40
CA ALA A 29 24.94 6.20 27.05
C ALA A 29 24.63 4.73 26.74
N ARG A 30 24.72 3.84 27.73
CA ARG A 30 24.36 2.42 27.60
C ARG A 30 22.86 2.24 27.41
N ASP A 31 22.04 2.95 28.18
CA ASP A 31 20.58 2.91 28.06
C ASP A 31 20.12 3.43 26.69
N GLU A 32 20.74 4.51 26.20
CA GLU A 32 20.48 5.02 24.85
C GLU A 32 20.82 3.99 23.76
N ARG A 33 21.94 3.26 23.88
CA ARG A 33 22.29 2.18 22.96
C ARG A 33 21.27 1.04 22.99
N GLN A 34 20.84 0.61 24.17
CA GLN A 34 19.81 -0.44 24.30
C GLN A 34 18.48 0.00 23.68
N ARG A 35 18.08 1.25 23.90
CA ARG A 35 16.86 1.80 23.30
C ARG A 35 16.96 1.87 21.78
N LEU A 36 18.10 2.29 21.23
CA LEU A 36 18.33 2.29 19.79
C LEU A 36 18.26 0.87 19.21
N GLN A 37 18.92 -0.10 19.86
CA GLN A 37 18.84 -1.51 19.44
C GLN A 37 17.40 -2.04 19.46
N ALA A 38 16.63 -1.75 20.51
CA ALA A 38 15.23 -2.14 20.59
C ALA A 38 14.39 -1.51 19.47
N THR A 39 14.64 -0.24 19.13
CA THR A 39 13.95 0.41 18.00
C THR A 39 14.32 -0.19 16.65
N LEU A 40 15.60 -0.52 16.43
CA LEU A 40 16.05 -1.18 15.20
C LEU A 40 15.47 -2.58 15.06
N ALA A 41 15.43 -3.35 16.15
CA ALA A 41 14.81 -4.67 16.17
C ALA A 41 13.31 -4.60 15.86
N ALA A 42 12.58 -3.65 16.45
CA ALA A 42 11.17 -3.42 16.17
C ALA A 42 10.93 -2.99 14.71
N GLN A 43 11.76 -2.10 14.17
CA GLN A 43 11.69 -1.70 12.76
C GLN A 43 11.96 -2.88 11.81
N LYS A 44 12.98 -3.69 12.13
CA LYS A 44 13.29 -4.90 11.38
C LYS A 44 12.10 -5.87 11.38
N GLN A 45 11.49 -6.11 12.54
CA GLN A 45 10.32 -6.97 12.66
C GLN A 45 9.13 -6.45 11.82
N LEU A 46 8.91 -5.13 11.79
CA LEU A 46 7.88 -4.52 10.94
C LEU A 46 8.17 -4.72 9.45
N LEU A 47 9.43 -4.62 9.04
CA LEU A 47 9.85 -4.85 7.66
C LEU A 47 9.70 -6.31 7.27
N ASP A 48 10.18 -7.24 8.09
CA ASP A 48 10.06 -8.68 7.86
C ASP A 48 8.58 -9.11 7.79
N ALA A 49 7.72 -8.50 8.62
CA ALA A 49 6.27 -8.73 8.58
C ALA A 49 5.55 -8.10 7.37
N ALA A 50 6.10 -7.03 6.79
CA ALA A 50 5.62 -6.45 5.54
C ALA A 50 6.02 -7.33 4.35
N ASP A 51 7.27 -7.77 4.29
CA ASP A 51 7.78 -8.67 3.24
C ASP A 51 7.02 -10.01 3.23
N ALA A 52 6.69 -10.53 4.41
CA ALA A 52 5.87 -11.74 4.53
C ALA A 52 4.45 -11.55 3.93
N ARG A 53 3.84 -10.37 4.16
CA ARG A 53 2.53 -10.04 3.57
C ARG A 53 2.62 -9.88 2.05
N GLU A 54 3.69 -9.27 1.54
CA GLU A 54 3.91 -9.15 0.10
C GLU A 54 4.05 -10.52 -0.57
N ARG A 55 4.85 -11.41 0.01
CA ARG A 55 4.99 -12.80 -0.47
C ARG A 55 3.67 -13.56 -0.43
N ALA A 56 2.89 -13.42 0.63
CA ALA A 56 1.57 -14.05 0.73
C ALA A 56 0.61 -13.57 -0.36
N ARG A 57 0.60 -12.26 -0.67
CA ARG A 57 -0.22 -11.71 -1.76
C ARG A 57 0.27 -12.17 -3.13
N ALA A 58 1.58 -12.22 -3.35
CA ALA A 58 2.16 -12.70 -4.60
C ALA A 58 1.80 -14.17 -4.84
N ALA A 59 1.88 -15.01 -3.80
CA ALA A 59 1.44 -16.40 -3.86
C ALA A 59 -0.06 -16.50 -4.17
N ALA A 60 -0.91 -15.75 -3.46
CA ALA A 60 -2.35 -15.73 -3.71
C ALA A 60 -2.69 -15.28 -5.15
N LEU A 61 -1.99 -14.26 -5.68
CA LEU A 61 -2.16 -13.82 -7.07
C LEU A 61 -1.76 -14.93 -8.04
N HIS A 62 -0.62 -15.57 -7.83
CA HIS A 62 -0.18 -16.69 -8.65
C HIS A 62 -1.21 -17.83 -8.65
N ASP A 63 -1.75 -18.18 -7.48
CA ASP A 63 -2.79 -19.20 -7.36
C ASP A 63 -4.07 -18.81 -8.11
N THR A 64 -4.49 -17.54 -8.05
CA THR A 64 -5.66 -17.07 -8.81
C THR A 64 -5.44 -17.15 -10.32
N LEU A 65 -4.24 -16.82 -10.80
CA LEU A 65 -3.90 -16.92 -12.22
C LEU A 65 -3.88 -18.38 -12.68
N ALA A 66 -3.27 -19.27 -11.89
CA ALA A 66 -3.25 -20.70 -12.16
C ALA A 66 -4.67 -21.32 -12.19
N GLN A 67 -5.57 -20.86 -11.31
CA GLN A 67 -6.98 -21.25 -11.33
C GLN A 67 -7.68 -20.79 -12.61
N ILE A 68 -7.44 -19.54 -13.05
CA ILE A 68 -8.00 -19.02 -14.30
C ILE A 68 -7.51 -19.83 -15.50
N GLU A 69 -6.21 -20.15 -15.57
CA GLU A 69 -5.65 -20.98 -16.63
C GLU A 69 -6.25 -22.40 -16.63
N THR A 70 -6.44 -22.98 -15.45
CA THR A 70 -7.09 -24.28 -15.30
C THR A 70 -8.52 -24.24 -15.82
N LEU A 71 -9.29 -23.21 -15.45
CA LEU A 71 -10.66 -23.01 -15.93
C LEU A 71 -10.72 -22.80 -17.46
N LYS A 72 -9.74 -22.10 -18.05
CA LYS A 72 -9.61 -21.98 -19.51
C LYS A 72 -9.38 -23.33 -20.17
N ARG A 73 -8.50 -24.17 -19.60
CA ARG A 73 -8.18 -25.50 -20.15
C ARG A 73 -9.33 -26.49 -20.02
N THR A 74 -10.10 -26.45 -18.93
CA THR A 74 -11.23 -27.36 -18.73
C THR A 74 -12.46 -26.98 -19.54
N THR A 75 -12.60 -25.71 -19.91
CA THR A 75 -13.81 -25.17 -20.56
C THR A 75 -13.57 -24.95 -22.06
N GLN A 76 -13.27 -26.01 -22.80
CA GLN A 76 -12.99 -25.92 -24.25
C GLN A 76 -14.23 -26.07 -25.12
N THR A 77 -15.27 -26.73 -24.63
CA THR A 77 -16.45 -27.01 -25.45
C THR A 77 -17.43 -25.83 -25.45
N PRO A 78 -18.00 -25.44 -26.60
CA PRO A 78 -18.91 -24.30 -26.68
C PRO A 78 -20.09 -24.42 -25.70
N ALA A 79 -20.65 -25.63 -25.55
CA ALA A 79 -21.76 -25.88 -24.64
C ALA A 79 -21.40 -25.65 -23.16
N GLN A 80 -20.16 -25.94 -22.77
CA GLN A 80 -19.69 -25.74 -21.40
C GLN A 80 -19.38 -24.27 -21.13
N ILE A 81 -18.88 -23.54 -22.14
CA ILE A 81 -18.70 -22.08 -22.06
C ILE A 81 -20.05 -21.39 -21.82
N LEU A 82 -21.12 -21.73 -22.55
CA LEU A 82 -22.43 -21.10 -22.32
C LEU A 82 -23.01 -21.34 -20.92
N ARG A 83 -22.66 -22.46 -20.27
CA ARG A 83 -23.08 -22.71 -18.87
C ARG A 83 -22.30 -21.87 -17.87
N SER A 84 -21.02 -21.61 -18.10
CA SER A 84 -20.16 -20.85 -17.18
C SER A 84 -20.21 -19.34 -17.41
N LEU A 85 -20.43 -18.89 -18.65
CA LEU A 85 -20.50 -17.49 -19.04
C LEU A 85 -21.48 -16.63 -18.20
N PRO A 86 -22.71 -17.07 -17.86
CA PRO A 86 -23.61 -16.28 -17.02
C PRO A 86 -23.15 -16.13 -15.56
N GLN A 87 -22.21 -16.94 -15.06
CA GLN A 87 -21.60 -16.69 -13.74
C GLN A 87 -20.67 -15.47 -13.75
N PHE A 88 -20.19 -15.09 -14.93
CA PHE A 88 -19.14 -14.09 -15.07
C PHE A 88 -19.63 -12.79 -15.71
N LEU A 89 -20.67 -12.88 -16.53
CA LEU A 89 -21.38 -11.75 -17.10
C LEU A 89 -22.80 -11.77 -16.54
N LEU A 90 -23.20 -10.71 -15.84
CA LEU A 90 -24.58 -10.50 -15.43
C LEU A 90 -25.43 -10.22 -16.68
N LEU A 91 -25.76 -11.27 -17.42
CA LEU A 91 -26.64 -11.17 -18.58
C LEU A 91 -28.10 -11.25 -18.11
N PRO A 92 -28.92 -10.24 -18.42
CA PRO A 92 -30.35 -10.27 -18.09
C PRO A 92 -31.16 -11.29 -18.90
N GLN A 93 -30.59 -11.89 -19.96
CA GLN A 93 -31.28 -12.90 -20.78
C GLN A 93 -30.34 -14.04 -21.25
N PRO A 94 -30.86 -15.28 -21.38
CA PRO A 94 -30.08 -16.45 -21.81
C PRO A 94 -29.75 -16.40 -23.31
N ILE A 95 -28.46 -16.53 -23.66
CA ILE A 95 -27.98 -16.61 -25.04
C ILE A 95 -28.22 -18.03 -25.57
N THR A 96 -28.84 -18.15 -26.74
CA THR A 96 -29.08 -19.43 -27.43
C THR A 96 -28.15 -19.59 -28.62
N PHE A 97 -27.61 -20.81 -28.82
CA PHE A 97 -26.81 -21.14 -29.99
C PHE A 97 -27.62 -21.09 -31.29
N ALA A 98 -27.05 -20.45 -32.32
CA ALA A 98 -27.42 -20.74 -33.70
C ALA A 98 -26.69 -22.02 -34.14
N ARG A 99 -27.42 -23.12 -34.30
CA ARG A 99 -26.88 -24.33 -34.94
C ARG A 99 -26.64 -24.00 -36.41
N PRO A 100 -25.48 -24.35 -37.01
CA PRO A 100 -25.30 -24.20 -38.45
C PRO A 100 -26.36 -25.06 -39.15
N THR A 101 -27.32 -24.41 -39.80
CA THR A 101 -28.27 -25.10 -40.68
C THR A 101 -27.45 -25.66 -41.86
N PRO A 102 -27.56 -26.97 -42.18
CA PRO A 102 -26.86 -27.52 -43.34
C PRO A 102 -27.23 -26.75 -44.62
N PRO A 103 -26.27 -26.48 -45.50
CA PRO A 103 -26.50 -25.66 -46.68
C PRO A 103 -27.45 -26.37 -47.65
N ALA A 104 -28.62 -25.77 -47.88
CA ALA A 104 -29.31 -25.96 -49.14
C ALA A 104 -28.41 -25.39 -50.26
N ALA A 105 -28.26 -26.19 -51.32
CA ALA A 105 -27.42 -25.94 -52.50
C ALA A 105 -27.77 -24.63 -53.25
N PRO A 106 -26.91 -24.15 -54.17
CA PRO A 106 -26.60 -22.74 -54.36
C PRO A 106 -27.53 -21.99 -55.32
N ALA A 107 -27.76 -20.71 -55.05
CA ALA A 107 -28.16 -19.73 -56.06
C ALA A 107 -27.02 -18.73 -56.26
N ALA A 108 -26.60 -18.60 -57.52
CA ALA A 108 -25.48 -17.81 -58.00
C ALA A 108 -25.80 -16.30 -58.09
N GLY A 109 -24.74 -15.48 -58.03
CA GLY A 109 -24.71 -14.04 -58.35
C GLY A 109 -23.73 -13.30 -57.45
N GLN A 110 -22.46 -13.10 -57.85
CA GLN A 110 -21.92 -11.88 -58.49
C GLN A 110 -22.17 -10.60 -57.66
N GLY A 111 -21.22 -9.74 -57.29
CA GLY A 111 -19.78 -9.65 -57.51
C GLY A 111 -19.24 -8.36 -56.86
N THR A 112 -17.91 -8.32 -56.67
CA THR A 112 -17.02 -7.12 -56.65
C THR A 112 -17.43 -5.84 -55.91
N ALA A 113 -16.65 -5.43 -54.90
CA ALA A 113 -15.55 -4.47 -55.08
C ALA A 113 -14.84 -4.14 -53.76
N LEU A 114 -13.51 -4.02 -53.85
CA LEU A 114 -12.59 -3.46 -52.87
C LEU A 114 -12.95 -2.00 -52.55
N SER A 115 -12.79 -1.60 -51.28
CA SER A 115 -12.53 -0.19 -50.96
C SER A 115 -11.54 -0.11 -49.80
N GLU A 116 -10.29 0.00 -50.21
CA GLU A 116 -9.15 0.50 -49.45
C GLU A 116 -9.36 2.02 -49.26
N ASN A 117 -9.35 2.51 -48.02
CA ASN A 117 -9.13 3.94 -47.80
C ASN A 117 -8.33 4.16 -46.51
N SER A 118 -7.13 4.64 -46.76
CA SER A 118 -6.17 5.23 -45.82
C SER A 118 -6.69 6.57 -45.29
N LEU A 119 -6.53 6.86 -44.00
CA LEU A 119 -5.82 8.06 -43.51
C LEU A 119 -5.72 8.10 -41.98
N ALA A 120 -4.66 8.76 -41.54
CA ALA A 120 -4.02 8.77 -40.23
C ALA A 120 -4.73 9.71 -39.18
N PRO A 121 -4.16 9.93 -37.97
CA PRO A 121 -4.85 10.09 -36.68
C PRO A 121 -5.23 11.54 -36.32
N PRO A 122 -5.94 11.71 -35.19
CA PRO A 122 -5.56 12.78 -34.27
C PRO A 122 -5.33 12.29 -32.83
N SER A 123 -4.21 12.76 -32.30
CA SER A 123 -3.80 12.84 -30.91
C SER A 123 -4.75 13.71 -30.09
N SER A 124 -5.07 13.31 -28.85
CA SER A 124 -5.31 14.21 -27.71
C SER A 124 -5.32 13.46 -26.36
N PRO A 125 -4.98 14.15 -25.25
CA PRO A 125 -4.43 13.55 -24.03
C PRO A 125 -5.47 13.10 -23.00
N VAL A 126 -5.17 11.98 -22.33
CA VAL A 126 -5.88 11.45 -21.16
C VAL A 126 -5.58 12.31 -19.93
N SER A 127 -6.62 12.92 -19.35
CA SER A 127 -6.64 13.41 -17.97
C SER A 127 -7.27 12.36 -17.04
N PRO A 128 -6.87 12.28 -15.76
CA PRO A 128 -7.30 11.23 -14.83
C PRO A 128 -8.68 11.49 -14.20
N PRO A 129 -9.51 10.46 -13.96
CA PRO A 129 -10.71 10.63 -13.14
C PRO A 129 -10.41 10.42 -11.64
N SER A 130 -10.73 11.45 -10.86
CA SER A 130 -10.98 11.42 -9.41
C SER A 130 -12.25 10.60 -9.08
N PRO A 131 -12.42 10.12 -7.82
CA PRO A 131 -13.39 9.07 -7.47
C PRO A 131 -14.80 9.63 -7.24
N PRO A 132 -15.87 8.88 -7.55
CA PRO A 132 -17.20 9.20 -7.04
C PRO A 132 -17.45 8.53 -5.69
N ALA A 133 -17.63 9.36 -4.67
CA ALA A 133 -18.35 9.02 -3.46
C ALA A 133 -19.87 9.18 -3.68
N ALA A 134 -20.64 8.40 -2.93
CA ALA A 134 -22.09 8.47 -2.70
C ALA A 134 -23.02 8.00 -3.84
N GLN A 135 -23.44 6.74 -3.74
CA GLN A 135 -24.74 6.28 -4.23
C GLN A 135 -25.82 6.65 -3.21
N PRO A 136 -26.90 7.35 -3.59
CA PRO A 136 -28.18 7.21 -2.94
C PRO A 136 -28.98 6.07 -3.59
N SER A 137 -29.40 5.16 -2.72
CA SER A 137 -30.43 4.16 -2.98
C SER A 137 -31.70 4.80 -3.55
N ALA A 138 -32.21 4.22 -4.63
CA ALA A 138 -33.62 4.30 -4.99
C ALA A 138 -34.02 2.97 -5.61
N SER A 139 -34.30 2.01 -4.73
CA SER A 139 -35.31 0.99 -4.98
C SER A 139 -36.65 1.72 -5.12
N ASP A 140 -37.34 1.49 -6.23
CA ASP A 140 -38.81 1.58 -6.42
C ASP A 140 -39.15 2.13 -7.81
N ALA A 141 -39.07 1.24 -8.81
CA ALA A 141 -39.85 1.36 -10.04
C ALA A 141 -39.94 -0.02 -10.72
N SER A 142 -40.65 -0.97 -10.09
CA SER A 142 -41.07 -2.19 -10.74
C SER A 142 -42.54 -2.46 -10.41
N ALA A 143 -43.43 -2.02 -11.29
CA ALA A 143 -44.74 -2.62 -11.57
C ALA A 143 -45.59 -1.68 -12.45
N ALA A 144 -45.32 -1.60 -13.75
CA ALA A 144 -46.32 -1.30 -14.79
C ALA A 144 -45.66 -1.16 -16.16
N ASN A 145 -45.44 -2.28 -16.88
CA ASN A 145 -45.60 -2.36 -18.34
C ASN A 145 -45.18 -3.76 -18.83
N ALA A 146 -46.06 -4.73 -18.61
CA ALA A 146 -45.98 -6.05 -19.22
C ALA A 146 -47.16 -6.25 -20.18
N ARG A 147 -47.27 -5.40 -21.20
CA ARG A 147 -48.14 -5.66 -22.35
C ARG A 147 -47.44 -5.21 -23.64
N GLY A 148 -46.95 -6.20 -24.39
CA GLY A 148 -46.73 -6.06 -25.83
C GLY A 148 -45.34 -5.61 -26.29
N LEU A 149 -44.24 -6.11 -25.70
CA LEU A 149 -42.97 -6.10 -26.44
C LEU A 149 -42.89 -7.33 -27.35
N PRO A 150 -42.49 -7.17 -28.63
CA PRO A 150 -42.19 -8.30 -29.51
C PRO A 150 -41.13 -9.18 -28.85
N ALA A 151 -41.22 -10.51 -29.08
CA ALA A 151 -40.26 -11.49 -28.56
C ALA A 151 -38.84 -10.93 -28.68
N ALA A 152 -38.17 -10.79 -27.53
CA ALA A 152 -36.89 -10.11 -27.44
C ALA A 152 -35.92 -10.70 -28.47
N PRO A 153 -35.17 -9.86 -29.21
CA PRO A 153 -34.29 -10.33 -30.26
C PRO A 153 -33.24 -11.28 -29.68
N THR A 154 -33.37 -12.57 -29.98
CA THR A 154 -32.35 -13.58 -29.67
C THR A 154 -31.09 -13.28 -30.49
N ALA A 155 -30.08 -12.70 -29.84
CA ALA A 155 -28.77 -12.49 -30.44
C ALA A 155 -28.09 -13.85 -30.66
N GLN A 156 -27.84 -14.19 -31.92
CA GLN A 156 -27.15 -15.41 -32.33
C GLN A 156 -25.64 -15.13 -32.42
N ILE A 157 -24.86 -15.72 -31.53
CA ILE A 157 -23.38 -15.62 -31.56
C ILE A 157 -22.82 -16.85 -32.29
N PRO A 158 -22.00 -16.69 -33.34
CA PRO A 158 -21.33 -17.79 -34.01
C PRO A 158 -20.46 -18.61 -33.04
N ALA A 159 -20.45 -19.94 -33.19
CA ALA A 159 -19.65 -20.81 -32.34
C ALA A 159 -18.14 -20.51 -32.42
N ALA A 160 -17.67 -19.96 -33.54
CA ALA A 160 -16.28 -19.58 -33.75
C ALA A 160 -15.82 -18.43 -32.83
N ASP A 161 -16.71 -17.48 -32.50
CA ASP A 161 -16.36 -16.29 -31.72
C ASP A 161 -16.46 -16.52 -30.20
N LEU A 162 -17.10 -17.62 -29.81
CA LEU A 162 -17.42 -17.93 -28.42
C LEU A 162 -16.17 -18.21 -27.57
N LYS A 163 -15.16 -18.85 -28.16
CA LYS A 163 -13.88 -19.14 -27.49
C LYS A 163 -13.03 -17.87 -27.31
N PRO A 164 -12.74 -17.06 -28.34
CA PRO A 164 -12.07 -15.77 -28.18
C PRO A 164 -12.76 -14.86 -27.16
N LEU A 165 -14.11 -14.82 -27.16
CA LEU A 165 -14.87 -14.03 -26.20
C LEU A 165 -14.66 -14.51 -24.75
N TYR A 166 -14.70 -15.82 -24.53
CA TYR A 166 -14.45 -16.39 -23.20
C TYR A 166 -13.02 -16.14 -22.73
N ASP A 167 -12.03 -16.35 -23.60
CA ASP A 167 -10.62 -16.13 -23.28
C ASP A 167 -10.37 -14.66 -22.92
N PHE A 168 -10.96 -13.72 -23.68
CA PHE A 168 -10.92 -12.28 -23.38
C PHE A 168 -11.52 -11.92 -22.00
N VAL A 169 -12.68 -12.48 -21.65
CA VAL A 169 -13.31 -12.24 -20.34
C VAL A 169 -12.41 -12.75 -19.20
N GLN A 170 -11.78 -13.90 -19.38
CA GLN A 170 -10.85 -14.45 -18.39
C GLN A 170 -9.55 -13.64 -18.29
N ASP A 171 -9.02 -13.13 -19.42
CA ASP A 171 -7.86 -12.24 -19.41
C ASP A 171 -8.17 -10.90 -18.73
N CYS A 172 -9.37 -10.36 -18.96
CA CYS A 172 -9.85 -9.17 -18.27
C CYS A 172 -9.87 -9.38 -16.74
N ARG A 173 -10.31 -10.55 -16.27
CA ARG A 173 -10.30 -10.91 -14.85
C ARG A 173 -8.90 -11.03 -14.27
N ALA A 174 -7.98 -11.69 -15.00
CA ALA A 174 -6.59 -11.77 -14.61
C ALA A 174 -5.96 -10.38 -14.47
N CYS A 175 -6.20 -9.50 -15.45
CA CYS A 175 -5.74 -8.11 -15.42
C CYS A 175 -6.36 -7.32 -14.26
N GLN A 176 -7.65 -7.51 -13.98
CA GLN A 176 -8.33 -6.87 -12.86
C GLN A 176 -7.75 -7.31 -11.50
N ALA A 177 -7.43 -8.60 -11.35
CA ALA A 177 -6.77 -9.12 -10.15
C ALA A 177 -5.36 -8.53 -9.97
N GLN A 178 -4.58 -8.47 -11.05
CA GLN A 178 -3.25 -7.84 -11.04
C GLN A 178 -3.32 -6.35 -10.68
N LEU A 179 -4.27 -5.63 -11.25
CA LEU A 179 -4.49 -4.21 -10.97
C LEU A 179 -4.91 -3.97 -9.51
N ALA A 180 -5.73 -4.84 -8.93
CA ALA A 180 -6.11 -4.75 -7.52
C ALA A 180 -4.89 -4.91 -6.61
N VAL A 181 -4.01 -5.88 -6.87
CA VAL A 181 -2.76 -6.07 -6.13
C VAL A 181 -1.82 -4.86 -6.31
N ALA A 182 -1.67 -4.37 -7.54
CA ALA A 182 -0.84 -3.20 -7.82
C ALA A 182 -1.32 -1.95 -7.06
N ARG A 183 -2.64 -1.72 -6.98
CA ARG A 183 -3.21 -0.61 -6.20
C ARG A 183 -2.94 -0.75 -4.70
N GLN A 184 -3.04 -1.97 -4.16
CA GLN A 184 -2.73 -2.22 -2.75
C GLN A 184 -1.24 -1.97 -2.46
N ASN A 185 -0.35 -2.46 -3.32
CA ASN A 185 1.08 -2.25 -3.17
C ASN A 185 1.43 -0.75 -3.23
N ALA A 186 0.84 0.00 -4.16
CA ALA A 186 1.04 1.45 -4.24
C ALA A 186 0.57 2.18 -2.95
N ALA A 187 -0.53 1.75 -2.34
CA ALA A 187 -1.00 2.32 -1.07
C ALA A 187 -0.06 1.99 0.10
N ASP A 188 0.44 0.76 0.17
CA ASP A 188 1.40 0.33 1.19
C ASP A 188 2.74 1.05 1.04
N ASP A 189 3.24 1.22 -0.18
CA ASP A 189 4.46 1.97 -0.47
C ASP A 189 4.30 3.45 -0.09
N ALA A 190 3.16 4.05 -0.42
CA ALA A 190 2.85 5.42 -0.01
C ALA A 190 2.86 5.57 1.53
N ALA A 191 2.27 4.60 2.25
CA ALA A 191 2.30 4.59 3.72
C ALA A 191 3.72 4.41 4.27
N LYS A 192 4.54 3.55 3.65
CA LYS A 192 5.94 3.33 4.01
C LYS A 192 6.78 4.59 3.81
N ILE A 193 6.64 5.25 2.66
CA ILE A 193 7.31 6.52 2.36
C ILE A 193 6.88 7.57 3.39
N ALA A 194 5.59 7.75 3.64
CA ALA A 194 5.09 8.72 4.62
C ALA A 194 5.59 8.46 6.05
N ALA A 195 5.79 7.20 6.44
CA ALA A 195 6.37 6.83 7.73
C ALA A 195 7.87 7.18 7.79
N LEU A 196 8.64 6.84 6.75
CA LEU A 196 10.08 7.14 6.68
C LEU A 196 10.35 8.64 6.60
N THR A 197 9.53 9.40 5.86
CA THR A 197 9.62 10.86 5.79
C THR A 197 9.42 11.49 7.17
N ARG A 198 8.43 11.04 7.95
CA ARG A 198 8.22 11.51 9.33
C ARG A 198 9.43 11.24 10.24
N GLN A 199 10.05 10.06 10.11
CA GLN A 199 11.26 9.74 10.88
C GLN A 199 12.44 10.61 10.47
N ARG A 200 12.67 10.79 9.17
CA ARG A 200 13.72 11.68 8.65
C ARG A 200 13.52 13.11 9.14
N ASP A 201 12.31 13.63 9.06
CA ASP A 201 12.01 15.00 9.47
C ASP A 201 12.20 15.18 10.98
N ALA A 202 11.76 14.21 11.79
CA ALA A 202 12.04 14.20 13.23
C ALA A 202 13.55 14.18 13.54
N ALA A 203 14.33 13.39 12.80
CA ALA A 203 15.79 13.36 12.94
C ALA A 203 16.44 14.68 12.50
N LEU A 204 15.98 15.30 11.41
CA LEU A 204 16.43 16.62 10.97
C LEU A 204 16.11 17.71 12.00
N THR A 205 14.92 17.69 12.60
CA THR A 205 14.55 18.63 13.67
C THR A 205 15.39 18.41 14.93
N ALA A 206 15.71 17.15 15.27
CA ALA A 206 16.61 16.83 16.38
C ALA A 206 18.04 17.33 16.11
N ALA A 207 18.57 17.11 14.90
CA ALA A 207 19.90 17.55 14.47
C ALA A 207 20.02 19.08 14.44
N LYS A 208 18.95 19.79 14.06
CA LYS A 208 18.88 21.27 14.11
C LYS A 208 18.77 21.84 15.54
N GLY A 209 18.87 21.01 16.58
CA GLY A 209 19.08 21.45 17.97
C GLY A 209 17.82 21.55 18.83
N GLY A 210 16.65 21.08 18.38
CA GLY A 210 15.38 21.30 19.08
C GLY A 210 15.26 20.64 20.48
N SER A 211 15.92 19.50 20.73
CA SER A 211 15.77 18.74 21.99
C SER A 211 17.04 18.74 22.85
N PHE A 212 18.23 18.62 22.25
CA PHE A 212 19.50 18.63 22.97
C PHE A 212 19.77 20.00 23.61
N TRP A 213 19.63 21.09 22.86
CA TRP A 213 19.82 22.44 23.42
C TRP A 213 18.77 22.79 24.47
N ARG A 214 17.53 22.31 24.33
CA ARG A 214 16.51 22.48 25.39
C ARG A 214 16.88 21.72 26.67
N ARG A 215 17.45 20.52 26.56
CA ARG A 215 17.91 19.74 27.72
C ARG A 215 19.17 20.32 28.35
N LEU A 216 20.15 20.73 27.53
CA LEU A 216 21.38 21.37 28.00
C LEU A 216 21.07 22.70 28.70
N ARG A 217 20.21 23.55 28.13
CA ARG A 217 19.79 24.81 28.76
C ARG A 217 19.08 24.58 30.09
N ARG A 218 18.27 23.53 30.20
CA ARG A 218 17.54 23.19 31.44
C ARG A 218 18.47 22.65 32.52
N ASN A 219 19.45 21.82 32.15
CA ASN A 219 20.44 21.30 33.09
C ASN A 219 21.45 22.38 33.52
N ALA A 220 21.88 23.25 32.60
CA ALA A 220 22.76 24.39 32.91
C ALA A 220 22.14 25.32 33.97
N LEU A 221 20.81 25.48 33.96
CA LEU A 221 20.10 26.27 34.97
C LEU A 221 20.23 25.66 36.37
N TRP A 222 20.13 24.33 36.49
CA TRP A 222 20.34 23.64 37.77
C TRP A 222 21.80 23.74 38.25
N PHE A 223 22.77 23.67 37.35
CA PHE A 223 24.18 23.90 37.70
C PHE A 223 24.43 25.34 38.20
N ALA A 224 23.80 26.34 37.58
CA ALA A 224 23.91 27.72 38.02
C ALA A 224 23.32 27.94 39.43
N VAL A 225 22.16 27.34 39.72
CA VAL A 225 21.53 27.39 41.06
C VAL A 225 22.35 26.62 42.10
N GLY A 226 22.89 25.46 41.75
CA GLY A 226 23.77 24.70 42.64
C GLY A 226 25.07 25.44 42.96
N ALA A 227 25.67 26.10 41.96
CA ALA A 227 26.89 26.88 42.13
C ALA A 227 26.69 28.11 43.02
N SER A 228 25.55 28.81 42.90
CA SER A 228 25.26 29.98 43.74
C SER A 228 25.04 29.60 45.21
N ALA A 229 24.35 28.49 45.47
CA ALA A 229 24.18 27.96 46.83
C ALA A 229 25.53 27.52 47.45
N GLY A 230 26.41 26.88 46.67
CA GLY A 230 27.74 26.48 47.13
C GLY A 230 28.65 27.66 47.47
N ALA A 231 28.62 28.74 46.68
CA ALA A 231 29.40 29.95 46.93
C ALA A 231 28.98 30.66 48.23
N ALA A 232 27.68 30.73 48.52
CA ALA A 232 27.16 31.33 49.75
C ALA A 232 27.59 30.55 50.99
N ALA A 233 27.55 29.21 50.94
CA ALA A 233 27.99 28.36 52.05
C ALA A 233 29.51 28.44 52.30
N GLY A 234 30.32 28.51 51.25
CA GLY A 234 31.77 28.68 51.38
C GLY A 234 32.18 30.02 51.99
N TYR A 235 31.47 31.10 51.65
CA TYR A 235 31.71 32.43 52.22
C TYR A 235 31.32 32.49 53.71
N ALA A 236 30.25 31.80 54.11
CA ALA A 236 29.84 31.71 55.51
C ALA A 236 30.82 30.88 56.38
N ALA A 237 31.50 29.88 55.81
CA ALA A 237 32.46 29.03 56.52
C ALA A 237 33.88 29.63 56.65
N THR A 238 34.13 30.77 56.01
CA THR A 238 35.43 31.47 56.00
C THR A 238 35.45 32.75 56.83
N ARG A 239 34.31 33.13 57.41
CA ARG A 239 34.23 34.08 58.53
C ARG A 239 34.31 33.34 59.85
#